data_AF-A0A952S1B4-F1
#
_entry.id   AF-A0A952S1B4-F1
#
_cell.length_a   1.000
_cell.length_b   1.000
_cell.length_c   1.000
_cell.angle_alpha   90.00
_cell.angle_beta   90.00
_cell.angle_gamma   90.00
#
_symmetry.space_group_name_H-M   'P 1'
#
loop_
_entity.id
_entity.type
_entity.pdbx_description
1 polymer ?
#
loop_
_entity_poly.entity_id
_entity_poly.type
_entity_poly.pdbx_seq_one_letter_code
_entity_poly.pdbx_strand_id
1 'polypeptide(L)'
;MKPGNVLIINSLDEDWIDKDIVMLHACFQLLTDYVEKEEKQIPTDWEHSPEHRSAKSEIDLLYEWWLSRSEDINELDPKQFEIDSEMLIRLIKIRGYLWT
;
A
#
# COMPACT_ATOMS: atom_id res chain seq x y z
N MET A 1 -2.21 -11.22 21.07
CA MET A 1 -2.66 -10.81 19.73
C MET A 1 -2.66 -9.30 19.66
N LYS A 2 -2.17 -8.70 18.57
CA LYS A 2 -2.36 -7.27 18.33
C LYS A 2 -3.85 -7.01 18.06
N PRO A 3 -4.39 -5.85 18.45
CA PRO A 3 -5.77 -5.49 18.13
C PRO A 3 -5.94 -5.38 16.61
N GLY A 4 -6.95 -6.06 16.05
CA GLY A 4 -7.19 -6.12 14.60
C GLY A 4 -7.77 -4.83 13.99
N ASN A 5 -8.06 -3.83 14.82
CA ASN A 5 -8.64 -2.54 14.41
C ASN A 5 -7.65 -1.37 14.55
N VAL A 6 -6.37 -1.66 14.78
CA VAL A 6 -5.32 -0.64 14.94
C VAL A 6 -4.28 -0.85 13.86
N LEU A 7 -4.03 0.20 13.07
CA LEU A 7 -2.96 0.25 12.08
C LEU A 7 -1.86 1.19 12.59
N ILE A 8 -0.63 0.68 12.68
CA ILE A 8 0.55 1.48 13.01
C ILE A 8 1.23 1.86 11.71
N ILE A 9 1.27 3.15 11.40
CA ILE A 9 1.88 3.69 10.18
C ILE A 9 3.36 3.96 10.46
N ASN A 10 4.24 3.06 10.03
CA ASN A 10 5.67 3.10 10.40
C ASN A 10 6.46 4.16 9.61
N SER A 11 5.89 4.67 8.52
CA SER A 11 6.50 5.68 7.66
C SER A 11 6.26 7.12 8.13
N LEU A 12 5.43 7.34 9.16
CA LEU A 12 5.10 8.66 9.70
C LEU A 12 5.58 8.76 11.15
N ASP A 13 5.94 9.98 11.57
CA ASP A 13 6.27 10.29 12.96
C ASP A 13 5.03 10.84 13.72
N GLU A 14 5.26 11.36 14.93
CA GLU A 14 4.21 11.92 15.80
C GLU A 14 3.93 13.41 15.51
N ASP A 15 4.57 14.00 14.51
CA ASP A 15 4.38 15.42 14.18
C ASP A 15 3.04 15.64 13.45
N TRP A 16 2.69 16.92 13.27
CA TRP A 16 1.49 17.27 12.53
C TRP A 16 1.65 16.96 11.04
N ILE A 17 0.73 16.18 10.50
CA ILE A 17 0.72 15.76 9.09
C ILE A 17 -0.70 15.94 8.54
N ASP A 18 -0.79 16.38 7.27
CA ASP A 18 -2.06 16.52 6.57
C ASP A 18 -2.80 15.17 6.53
N LYS A 19 -4.13 15.20 6.71
CA LYS A 19 -4.95 13.97 6.72
C LYS A 19 -4.99 13.27 5.38
N ASP A 20 -4.78 13.98 4.29
CA ASP A 20 -4.62 13.38 2.97
C ASP A 20 -3.35 12.49 2.92
N ILE A 21 -2.22 13.01 3.40
CA ILE A 21 -0.97 12.25 3.53
C ILE A 21 -1.15 11.07 4.48
N VAL A 22 -1.81 11.28 5.64
CA VAL A 22 -2.11 10.17 6.58
C VAL A 22 -2.93 9.07 5.89
N MET A 23 -3.91 9.42 5.06
CA MET A 23 -4.71 8.46 4.32
C MET A 23 -3.86 7.66 3.31
N LEU A 24 -2.99 8.33 2.55
CA LEU A 24 -2.06 7.68 1.63
C LEU A 24 -1.18 6.68 2.36
N HIS A 25 -0.48 7.13 3.40
CA HIS A 25 0.42 6.28 4.17
C HIS A 25 -0.32 5.14 4.89
N ALA A 26 -1.54 5.35 5.38
CA ALA A 26 -2.35 4.28 5.97
C ALA A 26 -2.69 3.20 4.94
N CYS A 27 -3.14 3.58 3.75
CA CYS A 27 -3.46 2.63 2.69
C CYS A 27 -2.22 1.82 2.27
N PHE A 28 -1.08 2.48 2.07
CA PHE A 28 0.13 1.78 1.67
C PHE A 28 0.82 1.02 2.81
N GLN A 29 0.61 1.40 4.07
CA GLN A 29 1.02 0.57 5.20
C GLN A 29 0.32 -0.80 5.18
N LEU A 30 -0.95 -0.87 4.75
CA LEU A 30 -1.66 -2.15 4.58
C LEU A 30 -1.01 -3.01 3.48
N LEU A 31 -0.60 -2.40 2.37
CA LEU A 31 0.13 -3.08 1.30
C LEU A 31 1.49 -3.59 1.79
N THR A 32 2.26 -2.75 2.48
CA THR A 32 3.55 -3.13 3.07
C THR A 32 3.39 -4.28 4.07
N ASP A 33 2.39 -4.21 4.95
CA ASP A 33 2.12 -5.27 5.92
C ASP A 33 1.80 -6.59 5.22
N TYR A 34 1.02 -6.55 4.13
CA TYR A 34 0.76 -7.73 3.32
C TYR A 34 2.04 -8.32 2.73
N VAL A 35 2.79 -7.55 1.93
CA VAL A 35 3.96 -8.02 1.19
C VAL A 35 5.07 -8.49 2.15
N GLU A 36 5.33 -7.76 3.22
CA GLU A 36 6.47 -8.04 4.08
C GLU A 36 6.19 -9.14 5.11
N LYS A 37 4.94 -9.23 5.60
CA LYS A 37 4.57 -10.08 6.74
C LYS A 37 3.67 -11.23 6.33
N GLU A 38 2.60 -10.97 5.57
CA GLU A 38 1.52 -11.92 5.36
C GLU A 38 1.75 -12.83 4.16
N GLU A 39 2.24 -12.31 3.02
CA GLU A 39 2.53 -13.10 1.82
C GLU A 39 3.52 -14.24 2.12
N LYS A 40 4.48 -14.00 3.02
CA LYS A 40 5.45 -15.01 3.46
C LYS A 40 4.85 -16.08 4.37
N GLN A 41 3.74 -15.79 5.02
CA GLN A 41 3.07 -16.68 5.97
C GLN A 41 1.95 -17.49 5.33
N ILE A 42 1.26 -16.91 4.36
CA ILE A 42 0.12 -17.52 3.66
C ILE A 42 0.45 -17.51 2.16
N PRO A 43 0.99 -18.63 1.62
CA PRO A 43 1.28 -18.73 0.20
C PRO A 43 0.00 -18.60 -0.62
N THR A 44 -0.12 -17.51 -1.37
CA THR A 44 -1.21 -17.29 -2.33
C THR A 44 -0.84 -17.94 -3.67
N ASP A 45 -1.74 -18.73 -4.26
CA ASP A 45 -1.54 -19.29 -5.60
C ASP A 45 -1.80 -18.24 -6.69
N TRP A 46 -0.77 -17.43 -6.96
CA TRP A 46 -0.84 -16.38 -7.98
C TRP A 46 -0.97 -16.92 -9.41
N GLU A 47 -0.66 -18.20 -9.64
CA GLU A 47 -0.74 -18.83 -10.96
C GLU A 47 -2.13 -19.38 -11.29
N HIS A 48 -3.05 -19.37 -10.31
CA HIS A 48 -4.39 -19.93 -10.44
C HIS A 48 -5.18 -19.38 -11.64
N SER A 49 -5.07 -18.08 -11.92
CA SER A 49 -5.83 -17.42 -13.00
C SER A 49 -5.10 -16.19 -13.55
N PRO A 50 -5.43 -15.74 -14.78
CA PRO A 50 -4.92 -14.49 -15.32
C PRO A 50 -5.15 -13.28 -14.41
N GLU A 51 -6.28 -13.25 -13.71
CA GLU A 51 -6.64 -12.18 -12.78
C GLU A 51 -5.72 -12.15 -11.56
N HIS A 52 -5.37 -13.33 -11.01
CA HIS A 52 -4.44 -13.44 -9.89
C HIS A 52 -3.02 -13.01 -10.29
N ARG A 53 -2.53 -13.44 -11.46
CA ARG A 53 -1.24 -12.97 -11.98
C ARG A 53 -1.21 -11.46 -12.17
N SER A 54 -2.26 -10.90 -12.77
CA SER A 54 -2.37 -9.45 -12.96
C SER A 54 -2.39 -8.70 -11.63
N ALA A 55 -3.09 -9.23 -10.62
CA ALA A 55 -3.12 -8.66 -9.29
C ALA A 55 -1.74 -8.71 -8.63
N LYS A 56 -1.01 -9.83 -8.73
CA LYS A 56 0.36 -9.93 -8.20
C LYS A 56 1.31 -8.93 -8.83
N SER A 57 1.31 -8.82 -10.16
CA SER A 57 2.14 -7.82 -10.86
C SER A 57 1.81 -6.39 -10.42
N GLU A 58 0.53 -6.11 -10.17
CA GLU A 58 0.09 -4.80 -9.69
C GLU A 58 0.48 -4.53 -8.23
N ILE A 59 0.41 -5.54 -7.37
CA ILE A 59 0.90 -5.49 -5.97
C ILE A 59 2.38 -5.14 -5.95
N ASP A 60 3.19 -5.85 -6.74
CA ASP A 60 4.64 -5.66 -6.79
C ASP A 60 4.99 -4.25 -7.27
N LEU A 61 4.33 -3.77 -8.33
CA LEU A 61 4.52 -2.42 -8.87
C LEU A 61 4.16 -1.34 -7.84
N LEU A 62 2.99 -1.46 -7.19
CA LEU A 62 2.55 -0.50 -6.18
C LEU A 62 3.46 -0.50 -4.95
N TYR A 63 3.98 -1.66 -4.57
CA TYR A 63 4.92 -1.78 -3.46
C TYR A 63 6.26 -1.13 -3.78
N GLU A 64 6.83 -1.38 -4.95
CA GLU A 64 8.07 -0.73 -5.42
C GLU A 64 7.91 0.79 -5.53
N TRP A 65 6.78 1.25 -6.07
CA TRP A 65 6.45 2.67 -6.12
C TRP A 65 6.41 3.27 -4.71
N TRP A 66 5.75 2.59 -3.77
CA TRP A 66 5.60 3.06 -2.40
C TRP A 66 6.94 3.18 -1.66
N LEU A 67 7.84 2.21 -1.83
CA LEU A 67 9.17 2.28 -1.24
C LEU A 67 9.90 3.55 -1.67
N SER A 68 9.77 3.94 -2.94
CA SER A 68 10.37 5.18 -3.46
C SER A 68 9.63 6.43 -2.95
N ARG A 69 8.29 6.39 -2.94
CA ARG A 69 7.44 7.54 -2.58
C ARG A 69 7.46 7.88 -1.09
N SER A 70 7.52 6.86 -0.23
CA SER A 70 7.41 7.02 1.23
C SER A 70 8.58 7.75 1.87
N GLU A 71 9.73 7.80 1.18
CA GLU A 71 10.91 8.57 1.62
C GLU A 71 10.77 10.08 1.33
N ASP A 72 9.84 10.50 0.46
CA ASP A 72 9.73 11.89 -0.03
C ASP A 72 8.47 12.61 0.47
N ILE A 73 8.33 12.82 1.78
CA ILE A 73 7.10 13.35 2.40
C ILE A 73 6.86 14.85 2.07
N ASN A 74 7.84 15.56 1.49
CA ASN A 74 7.85 17.03 1.46
C ASN A 74 7.36 17.68 0.16
N GLU A 75 7.01 16.92 -0.87
CA GLU A 75 6.60 17.52 -2.15
C GLU A 75 5.11 17.88 -2.18
N LEU A 76 4.84 19.18 -1.93
CA LEU A 76 3.58 19.85 -2.25
C LEU A 76 3.43 20.12 -3.78
N ASP A 77 3.91 19.20 -4.63
CA ASP A 77 3.71 19.31 -6.08
C ASP A 77 2.28 18.85 -6.43
N PRO A 78 1.44 19.71 -7.06
CA PRO A 78 0.14 19.30 -7.56
C PRO A 78 0.16 18.04 -8.44
N LYS A 79 1.25 17.79 -9.18
CA LYS A 79 1.41 16.56 -9.95
C LYS A 79 1.57 15.34 -9.05
N GLN A 80 2.26 15.49 -7.92
CA GLN A 80 2.43 14.40 -6.98
C GLN A 80 1.10 13.99 -6.37
N PHE A 81 0.23 14.96 -6.08
CA PHE A 81 -1.15 14.66 -5.64
C PHE A 81 -1.94 13.83 -6.67
N GLU A 82 -1.80 14.13 -7.97
CA GLU A 82 -2.45 13.36 -9.03
C GLU A 82 -1.91 11.92 -9.10
N ILE A 83 -0.58 11.75 -8.98
CA ILE A 83 0.08 10.44 -8.96
C ILE A 83 -0.35 9.64 -7.72
N ASP A 84 -0.31 10.25 -6.53
CA ASP A 84 -0.72 9.63 -5.27
C ASP A 84 -2.18 9.16 -5.35
N SER A 85 -3.05 9.99 -5.93
CA SER A 85 -4.46 9.65 -6.17
C SER A 85 -4.61 8.47 -7.12
N GLU A 86 -3.84 8.42 -8.21
CA GLU A 86 -3.86 7.30 -9.15
C GLU A 86 -3.43 6.00 -8.47
N MET A 87 -2.35 6.03 -7.69
CA MET A 87 -1.82 4.83 -7.01
C MET A 87 -2.76 4.34 -5.91
N LEU A 88 -3.44 5.24 -5.19
CA LEU A 88 -4.51 4.87 -4.26
C LEU A 88 -5.67 4.16 -4.98
N ILE A 89 -6.13 4.69 -6.12
CA ILE A 89 -7.21 4.06 -6.89
C ILE A 89 -6.78 2.67 -7.37
N ARG A 90 -5.55 2.52 -7.83
CA ARG A 90 -4.97 1.24 -8.26
C ARG A 90 -4.95 0.23 -7.12
N LEU A 91 -4.47 0.62 -5.94
CA LEU A 91 -4.49 -0.21 -4.73
C LEU A 91 -5.91 -0.62 -4.33
N ILE A 92 -6.87 0.31 -4.36
CA ILE A 92 -8.28 0.02 -4.03
C ILE A 92 -8.87 -1.06 -4.96
N LYS A 93 -8.49 -1.05 -6.24
CA LYS A 93 -8.98 -2.03 -7.23
C LYS A 93 -8.48 -3.45 -6.95
N ILE A 94 -7.29 -3.60 -6.35
CA ILE A 94 -6.68 -4.90 -6.07
C ILE A 94 -6.83 -5.36 -4.61
N ARG A 95 -7.44 -4.55 -3.73
CA ARG A 95 -7.55 -4.86 -2.28
C ARG A 95 -8.19 -6.22 -1.97
N GLY A 96 -9.01 -6.76 -2.87
CA GLY A 96 -9.64 -8.07 -2.71
C GLY A 96 -8.64 -9.24 -2.74
N TYR A 97 -7.43 -9.03 -3.23
CA TYR A 97 -6.37 -10.05 -3.33
C TYR A 97 -5.36 -10.00 -2.17
N LEU A 98 -5.40 -8.98 -1.31
CA LEU A 98 -4.40 -8.77 -0.26
C LEU A 98 -4.63 -9.64 1.00
N TRP A 99 -5.73 -10.38 1.11
CA TRP A 99 -6.09 -11.11 2.34
C TRP A 99 -6.90 -12.40 2.09
N THR A 100 -6.61 -13.11 0.99
CA THR A 100 -7.29 -14.35 0.59
C THR A 100 -6.59 -15.61 1.05
#